data_AF-A0A7T1I2I1-F1
#
_entry.id   AF-A0A7T1I2I1-F1
#
_cell.length_a   1.000
_cell.length_b   1.000
_cell.length_c   1.000
_cell.angle_alpha   90.00
_cell.angle_beta   90.00
_cell.angle_gamma   90.00
#
_symmetry.space_group_name_H-M   'P 1'
#
loop_
_entity.id
_entity.type
_entity.pdbx_description
1 polymer ?
#
loop_
_entity_poly.entity_id
_entity_poly.type
_entity_poly.pdbx_seq_one_letter_code
_entity_poly.pdbx_strand_id
1 'polypeptide(L)'
;MNTRSTAGIDTNSETSQTDVAESLCSTCGFCCSGAFFYRTVVTEEEVSCLTSLSVPAKPYRHSKFSIMHPCSALSECKCSIYSQRPQDCRDWSCKLLIATESGTIPFSSAKAIIANGKSKISSLTTRINSFLPPERSGTTNFYLLLHKLTDYVEESIMSGRPEGVGRKALQLIGATRDYLVLINEHFRSPSLLGRINTQIDSVGTASPESLSSEVLIFG
;
A
#
# COMPACT_ATOMS: atom_id res chain seq x y z
N MET A 1 -55.17 37.41 -17.02
CA MET A 1 -54.43 37.49 -15.73
C MET A 1 -53.58 36.25 -15.60
N ASN A 2 -52.28 36.42 -15.86
CA ASN A 2 -51.17 35.52 -15.48
C ASN A 2 -51.18 35.30 -13.95
N THR A 3 -50.64 34.24 -13.32
CA THR A 3 -49.38 33.52 -13.59
C THR A 3 -49.35 32.18 -12.85
N ARG A 4 -48.61 31.22 -13.43
CA ARG A 4 -48.04 29.99 -12.88
C ARG A 4 -46.80 30.32 -12.02
N SER A 5 -46.56 29.62 -10.90
CA SER A 5 -45.28 29.61 -10.13
C SER A 5 -45.34 28.49 -9.09
N THR A 6 -44.85 27.27 -9.33
CA THR A 6 -43.50 26.67 -9.20
C THR A 6 -43.00 26.36 -7.78
N ALA A 7 -42.45 25.14 -7.71
CA ALA A 7 -41.31 24.68 -6.90
C ALA A 7 -41.58 24.09 -5.51
N GLY A 8 -41.25 22.81 -5.41
CA GLY A 8 -41.11 22.02 -4.19
C GLY A 8 -40.56 20.64 -4.56
N ILE A 9 -39.33 20.60 -5.08
CA ILE A 9 -38.56 19.37 -5.24
C ILE A 9 -37.45 19.47 -4.20
N ASP A 10 -37.70 18.91 -3.02
CA ASP A 10 -36.69 18.71 -2.01
C ASP A 10 -35.84 17.51 -2.42
N THR A 11 -34.78 17.77 -3.19
CA THR A 11 -33.70 16.80 -3.39
C THR A 11 -32.84 16.76 -2.14
N ASN A 12 -33.30 16.08 -1.09
CA ASN A 12 -32.43 15.66 -0.01
C ASN A 12 -31.85 14.28 -0.35
N SER A 13 -30.74 14.31 -1.10
CA SER A 13 -29.90 13.14 -1.37
C SER A 13 -29.13 12.79 -0.10
N GLU A 14 -29.81 12.12 0.84
CA GLU A 14 -29.18 11.30 1.87
C GLU A 14 -28.48 10.12 1.20
N THR A 15 -27.31 10.37 0.61
CA THR A 15 -26.36 9.31 0.29
C THR A 15 -25.81 8.84 1.63
N SER A 16 -26.43 7.79 2.18
CA SER A 16 -26.08 7.20 3.47
C SER A 16 -24.58 6.93 3.59
N GLN A 17 -23.96 7.37 4.69
CA GLN A 17 -22.50 7.26 4.95
C GLN A 17 -21.92 5.85 4.73
N THR A 18 -22.73 4.79 4.90
CA THR A 18 -22.38 3.39 4.63
C THR A 18 -21.97 3.12 3.17
N ASP A 19 -22.51 3.88 2.21
CA ASP A 19 -22.24 3.71 0.77
C ASP A 19 -20.82 4.18 0.40
N VAL A 20 -20.33 5.27 1.02
CA VAL A 20 -19.03 5.85 0.67
C VAL A 20 -17.89 4.88 0.98
N ALA A 21 -17.93 4.23 2.14
CA ALA A 21 -16.92 3.26 2.54
C ALA A 21 -16.86 2.06 1.61
N GLU A 22 -18.01 1.43 1.37
CA GLU A 22 -18.11 0.28 0.48
C GLU A 22 -17.69 0.63 -0.95
N SER A 23 -18.18 1.75 -1.48
CA SER A 23 -17.85 2.25 -2.81
C SER A 23 -16.36 2.56 -2.97
N LEU A 24 -15.74 3.21 -1.98
CA LEU A 24 -14.31 3.54 -2.02
C LEU A 24 -13.44 2.30 -1.88
N CYS A 25 -13.73 1.44 -0.89
CA CYS A 25 -12.97 0.21 -0.65
C CYS A 25 -13.06 -0.76 -1.83
N SER A 26 -14.23 -0.90 -2.45
CA SER A 26 -14.47 -1.70 -3.65
C SER A 26 -13.73 -1.18 -4.88
N THR A 27 -13.37 0.11 -4.89
CA THR A 27 -12.51 0.70 -5.93
C THR A 27 -11.04 0.57 -5.57
N CYS A 28 -10.69 0.59 -4.28
CA CYS A 28 -9.32 0.68 -3.78
C CYS A 28 -8.59 -0.69 -3.75
N GLY A 29 -9.08 -1.63 -2.96
CA GLY A 29 -8.49 -2.96 -2.78
C GLY A 29 -7.12 -3.04 -2.07
N PHE A 30 -6.49 -1.94 -1.66
CA PHE A 30 -5.11 -1.94 -1.13
C PHE A 30 -4.89 -2.76 0.16
N CYS A 31 -5.84 -2.70 1.09
CA CYS A 31 -5.77 -3.55 2.29
C CYS A 31 -5.84 -5.02 1.91
N CYS A 32 -6.77 -5.39 1.01
CA CYS A 32 -6.98 -6.77 0.60
C CYS A 32 -5.84 -7.33 -0.27
N SER A 33 -5.22 -6.51 -1.12
CA SER A 33 -4.14 -6.93 -2.03
C SER A 33 -2.79 -7.14 -1.32
N GLY A 34 -2.68 -6.68 -0.07
CA GLY A 34 -1.44 -6.73 0.69
C GLY A 34 -0.46 -5.61 0.35
N ALA A 35 -0.97 -4.46 -0.10
CA ALA A 35 -0.15 -3.27 -0.35
C ALA A 35 0.38 -2.65 0.96
N PHE A 36 -0.38 -2.78 2.06
CA PHE A 36 -0.07 -2.13 3.33
C PHE A 36 0.47 -3.05 4.42
N PHE A 37 0.08 -4.31 4.38
CA PHE A 37 0.39 -5.34 5.36
C PHE A 37 0.18 -6.70 4.71
N TYR A 38 0.64 -7.76 5.38
CA TYR A 38 0.66 -9.10 4.81
C TYR A 38 -0.27 -10.09 5.50
N ARG A 39 -0.93 -9.67 6.59
CA ARG A 39 -1.98 -10.45 7.26
C ARG A 39 -3.01 -9.58 7.98
N THR A 40 -4.19 -10.14 8.19
CA THR A 40 -5.23 -9.66 9.12
C THR A 40 -5.36 -10.69 10.24
N VAL A 41 -5.43 -10.25 11.49
CA VAL A 41 -5.63 -11.15 12.63
C VAL A 41 -7.14 -11.40 12.78
N VAL A 42 -7.50 -12.63 13.12
CA VAL A 42 -8.89 -13.02 13.36
C VAL A 42 -8.98 -13.87 14.62
N THR A 43 -10.13 -13.83 15.28
CA THR A 43 -10.39 -14.64 16.47
C THR A 43 -10.73 -16.08 16.07
N GLU A 44 -10.72 -16.99 17.04
CA GLU A 44 -11.09 -18.38 16.81
C GLU A 44 -12.57 -18.52 16.38
N GLU A 45 -13.44 -17.69 16.95
CA GLU A 45 -14.88 -17.65 16.63
C GLU A 45 -15.14 -17.24 15.17
N GLU A 46 -14.29 -16.40 14.60
CA GLU A 46 -14.41 -15.96 13.21
C GLU A 46 -13.97 -17.04 12.20
N VAL A 47 -13.09 -17.98 12.60
CA VAL A 47 -12.46 -18.95 11.68
C VAL A 47 -13.49 -19.79 10.94
N SER A 48 -14.50 -20.30 11.65
CA SER A 48 -15.52 -21.17 11.04
C SER A 48 -16.33 -20.41 9.98
N CYS A 49 -16.74 -19.17 10.29
CA CYS A 49 -17.47 -18.31 9.36
C CYS A 49 -16.63 -18.00 8.12
N LEU A 50 -15.39 -17.55 8.31
CA LEU A 50 -14.47 -17.21 7.21
C LEU A 50 -14.16 -18.42 6.32
N THR A 51 -13.99 -19.61 6.91
CA THR A 51 -13.76 -20.85 6.17
C THR A 51 -14.95 -21.20 5.28
N SER A 52 -16.18 -21.03 5.77
CA SER A 52 -17.40 -21.23 4.97
C SER A 52 -17.50 -20.27 3.77
N LEU A 53 -16.84 -19.12 3.87
CA LEU A 53 -16.75 -18.09 2.83
C LEU A 53 -15.50 -18.22 1.93
N SER A 54 -14.79 -19.34 1.98
CA SER A 54 -13.53 -19.57 1.23
C SER A 54 -12.39 -18.60 1.59
N VAL A 55 -12.37 -18.12 2.84
CA VAL A 55 -11.30 -17.30 3.42
C VAL A 55 -10.59 -18.07 4.53
N PRO A 56 -9.63 -18.95 4.20
CA PRO A 56 -8.97 -19.78 5.20
C PRO A 56 -8.06 -18.95 6.10
N ALA A 57 -8.21 -19.12 7.42
CA ALA A 57 -7.32 -18.56 8.41
C ALA A 57 -6.28 -19.61 8.85
N LYS A 58 -5.06 -19.17 9.14
CA LYS A 58 -3.96 -20.04 9.62
C LYS A 58 -3.64 -19.72 11.08
N PRO A 59 -3.21 -20.71 11.89
CA PRO A 59 -2.74 -20.45 13.24
C PRO A 59 -1.69 -19.35 13.29
N TYR A 60 -1.82 -18.48 14.29
CA TYR A 60 -0.97 -17.34 14.56
C TYR A 60 -0.69 -17.25 16.07
N ARG A 61 0.23 -16.34 16.46
CA ARG A 61 0.73 -16.22 17.85
C ARG A 61 -0.42 -16.12 18.87
N HIS A 62 -0.21 -16.70 20.05
CA HIS A 62 -1.11 -16.64 21.21
C HIS A 62 -2.56 -17.05 20.91
N SER A 63 -2.74 -18.24 20.33
CA SER A 63 -4.07 -18.81 20.01
C SER A 63 -4.92 -17.94 19.08
N LYS A 64 -4.31 -17.02 18.34
CA LYS A 64 -4.99 -16.25 17.30
C LYS A 64 -4.85 -16.94 15.95
N PHE A 65 -5.65 -16.49 15.00
CA PHE A 65 -5.51 -16.91 13.61
C PHE A 65 -5.20 -15.70 12.73
N SER A 66 -4.79 -15.95 11.49
CA SER A 66 -4.57 -14.88 10.52
C SER A 66 -4.96 -15.28 9.11
N ILE A 67 -5.58 -14.33 8.41
CA ILE A 67 -5.79 -14.38 6.97
C ILE A 67 -4.53 -13.77 6.33
N MET A 68 -3.99 -14.44 5.32
CA MET A 68 -2.84 -13.93 4.57
C MET A 68 -3.28 -13.03 3.42
N HIS A 69 -2.46 -12.02 3.10
CA HIS A 69 -2.66 -11.19 1.92
C HIS A 69 -1.74 -11.60 0.76
N PRO A 70 -2.20 -11.61 -0.51
CA PRO A 70 -3.53 -11.19 -0.97
C PRO A 70 -4.67 -12.02 -0.39
N CYS A 71 -5.73 -11.36 0.07
CA CYS A 71 -6.90 -12.00 0.67
C CYS A 71 -7.65 -12.80 -0.40
N SER A 72 -8.07 -14.03 -0.10
CA SER A 72 -8.80 -14.88 -1.07
C SER A 72 -10.19 -14.33 -1.42
N ALA A 73 -10.77 -13.46 -0.59
CA ALA A 73 -12.00 -12.75 -0.91
C ALA A 73 -11.81 -11.57 -1.89
N LEU A 74 -10.59 -11.25 -2.30
CA LEU A 74 -10.34 -10.19 -3.25
C LEU A 74 -10.65 -10.65 -4.68
N SER A 75 -11.65 -10.03 -5.31
CA SER A 75 -11.99 -10.22 -6.72
C SER A 75 -12.13 -8.87 -7.42
N GLU A 76 -11.35 -8.61 -8.47
CA GLU A 76 -11.41 -7.37 -9.26
C GLU A 76 -11.34 -6.06 -8.43
N CYS A 77 -10.58 -6.05 -7.33
CA CYS A 77 -10.48 -4.98 -6.31
C CYS A 77 -11.63 -4.90 -5.29
N LYS A 78 -12.64 -5.77 -5.39
CA LYS A 78 -13.78 -5.84 -4.47
C LYS A 78 -13.61 -6.98 -3.49
N CYS A 79 -14.06 -6.77 -2.26
CA CYS A 79 -14.16 -7.84 -1.27
C CYS A 79 -15.47 -8.61 -1.52
N SER A 80 -15.39 -9.88 -1.87
CA SER A 80 -16.58 -10.74 -2.09
C SER A 80 -17.39 -10.97 -0.82
N ILE A 81 -16.82 -10.69 0.35
CA ILE A 81 -17.45 -10.85 1.67
C ILE A 81 -17.57 -9.52 2.42
N TYR A 82 -17.73 -8.39 1.72
CA TYR A 82 -17.62 -7.05 2.33
C TYR A 82 -18.52 -6.85 3.57
N SER A 83 -19.75 -7.36 3.53
CA SER A 83 -20.71 -7.33 4.65
C SER A 83 -20.37 -8.33 5.77
N GLN A 84 -19.58 -9.35 5.49
CA GLN A 84 -19.17 -10.43 6.40
C GLN A 84 -17.68 -10.36 6.78
N ARG A 85 -17.03 -9.21 6.56
CA ARG A 85 -15.62 -9.01 6.90
C ARG A 85 -15.30 -9.40 8.35
N PRO A 86 -14.10 -9.90 8.65
CA PRO A 86 -13.69 -10.06 10.03
C PRO A 86 -13.60 -8.71 10.75
N GLN A 87 -13.64 -8.73 12.07
CA GLN A 87 -13.69 -7.56 12.95
C GLN A 87 -12.52 -6.60 12.69
N ASP A 88 -11.28 -7.10 12.62
CA ASP A 88 -10.09 -6.29 12.28
C ASP A 88 -10.23 -5.57 10.93
N CYS A 89 -10.91 -6.19 9.95
CA CYS A 89 -11.17 -5.55 8.66
C CYS A 89 -12.29 -4.50 8.72
N ARG A 90 -13.23 -4.59 9.67
CA ARG A 90 -14.29 -3.60 9.88
C ARG A 90 -13.79 -2.39 10.67
N ASP A 91 -12.97 -2.64 11.68
CA ASP A 91 -12.44 -1.61 12.58
C ASP A 91 -11.36 -0.75 11.94
N TRP A 92 -10.79 -1.23 10.83
CA TRP A 92 -9.77 -0.49 10.09
C TRP A 92 -10.35 0.58 9.16
N SER A 93 -10.04 1.85 9.44
CA SER A 93 -10.28 2.98 8.55
C SER A 93 -8.98 3.67 8.14
N CYS A 94 -8.70 3.75 6.84
CA CYS A 94 -7.53 4.47 6.34
C CYS A 94 -7.78 5.99 6.26
N LYS A 95 -6.72 6.79 6.23
CA LYS A 95 -6.83 8.27 6.20
C LYS A 95 -7.70 8.77 5.03
N LEU A 96 -7.61 8.13 3.86
CA LEU A 96 -8.36 8.50 2.66
C LEU A 96 -9.85 8.25 2.87
N LEU A 97 -10.22 7.11 3.47
CA LEU A 97 -11.61 6.81 3.78
C LEU A 97 -12.18 7.87 4.72
N ILE A 98 -11.50 8.12 5.84
CA ILE A 98 -11.90 9.13 6.83
C ILE A 98 -12.08 10.50 6.16
N ALA A 99 -11.11 10.92 5.33
CA ALA A 99 -11.16 12.21 4.65
C ALA A 99 -12.24 12.28 3.56
N THR A 100 -12.60 11.17 2.92
CA THR A 100 -13.70 11.13 1.94
C THR A 100 -15.06 11.11 2.62
N GLU A 101 -15.22 10.37 3.71
CA GLU A 101 -16.45 10.36 4.52
C GLU A 101 -16.75 11.73 5.14
N SER A 102 -15.71 12.45 5.58
CA SER A 102 -15.85 13.81 6.11
C SER A 102 -16.06 14.88 5.02
N GLY A 103 -16.00 14.51 3.73
CA GLY A 103 -16.06 15.46 2.61
C GLY A 103 -14.79 16.32 2.43
N THR A 104 -13.74 16.10 3.22
CA THR A 104 -12.46 16.81 3.10
C THR A 104 -11.76 16.52 1.77
N ILE A 105 -11.87 15.29 1.27
CA ILE A 105 -11.40 14.89 -0.06
C ILE A 105 -12.61 14.44 -0.88
N PRO A 106 -12.91 15.09 -2.02
CA PRO A 106 -13.98 14.63 -2.91
C PRO A 106 -13.73 13.20 -3.40
N PHE A 107 -14.80 12.42 -3.57
CA PHE A 107 -14.71 11.03 -4.02
C PHE A 107 -13.95 10.87 -5.36
N SER A 108 -14.08 11.84 -6.27
CA SER A 108 -13.31 11.88 -7.53
C SER A 108 -11.79 12.01 -7.29
N SER A 109 -11.38 12.89 -6.39
CA SER A 109 -9.98 13.04 -5.97
C SER A 109 -9.46 11.79 -5.28
N ALA A 110 -10.29 11.15 -4.45
CA ALA A 110 -9.94 9.89 -3.80
C ALA A 110 -9.67 8.77 -4.83
N LYS A 111 -10.51 8.66 -5.88
CA LYS A 111 -10.25 7.74 -7.00
C LYS A 111 -8.94 8.03 -7.72
N ALA A 112 -8.58 9.30 -7.91
CA ALA A 112 -7.31 9.67 -8.54
C ALA A 112 -6.09 9.25 -7.68
N ILE A 113 -6.17 9.44 -6.36
CA ILE A 113 -5.15 8.98 -5.40
C ILE A 113 -5.00 7.45 -5.45
N ILE A 114 -6.11 6.72 -5.47
CA ILE A 114 -6.12 5.25 -5.61
C ILE A 114 -5.46 4.82 -6.94
N ALA A 115 -5.83 5.45 -8.05
CA ALA A 115 -5.26 5.14 -9.37
C ALA A 115 -3.74 5.37 -9.41
N ASN A 116 -3.28 6.48 -8.81
CA ASN A 116 -1.85 6.79 -8.67
C ASN A 116 -1.14 5.68 -7.87
N GLY A 117 -1.69 5.30 -6.71
CA GLY A 117 -1.13 4.21 -5.90
C GLY A 117 -1.06 2.88 -6.66
N LYS A 118 -2.10 2.51 -7.41
CA LYS A 118 -2.13 1.28 -8.23
C LYS A 118 -1.03 1.30 -9.30
N SER A 119 -0.87 2.42 -10.00
CA SER A 119 0.18 2.61 -11.01
C SER A 119 1.58 2.46 -10.40
N LYS A 120 1.84 3.10 -9.24
CA LYS A 120 3.10 2.97 -8.52
C LYS A 120 3.37 1.53 -8.07
N ILE A 121 2.38 0.82 -7.52
CA ILE A 121 2.51 -0.59 -7.13
C ILE A 121 2.89 -1.47 -8.34
N SER A 122 2.19 -1.30 -9.46
CA SER A 122 2.46 -2.07 -10.69
C SER A 122 3.89 -1.83 -11.19
N SER A 123 4.28 -0.56 -11.33
CA SER A 123 5.62 -0.18 -11.78
C SER A 123 6.72 -0.70 -10.84
N LEU A 124 6.55 -0.51 -9.52
CA LEU A 124 7.52 -0.97 -8.53
C LEU A 124 7.62 -2.49 -8.49
N THR A 125 6.51 -3.22 -8.61
CA THR A 125 6.52 -4.69 -8.63
C THR A 125 7.42 -5.23 -9.74
N THR A 126 7.27 -4.70 -10.96
CA THR A 126 8.11 -5.09 -12.10
C THR A 126 9.58 -4.73 -11.88
N ARG A 127 9.84 -3.51 -11.43
CA ARG A 127 11.21 -3.01 -11.22
C ARG A 127 11.94 -3.76 -10.10
N ILE A 128 11.25 -4.05 -9.01
CA ILE A 128 11.84 -4.77 -7.86
C ILE A 128 12.13 -6.22 -8.24
N ASN A 129 11.20 -6.93 -8.88
CA ASN A 129 11.45 -8.31 -9.29
C ASN A 129 12.59 -8.42 -10.32
N SER A 130 12.82 -7.38 -11.12
CA SER A 130 13.95 -7.32 -12.06
C SER A 130 15.28 -6.94 -11.40
N PHE A 131 15.22 -6.32 -10.22
CA PHE A 131 16.39 -5.83 -9.47
C PHE A 131 16.87 -6.83 -8.43
N LEU A 132 15.94 -7.53 -7.77
CA LEU A 132 16.26 -8.53 -6.76
C LEU A 132 16.82 -9.81 -7.40
N PRO A 133 17.77 -10.47 -6.71
CA PRO A 133 18.25 -11.77 -7.16
C PRO A 133 17.13 -12.83 -7.04
N PRO A 134 17.16 -13.90 -7.86
CA PRO A 134 16.06 -14.87 -7.97
C PRO A 134 15.63 -15.47 -6.63
N GLU A 135 16.57 -15.72 -5.71
CA GLU A 135 16.30 -16.28 -4.38
C GLU A 135 15.49 -15.33 -3.45
N ARG A 136 15.45 -14.04 -3.77
CA ARG A 136 14.66 -13.03 -3.03
C ARG A 136 13.39 -12.62 -3.78
N SER A 137 13.29 -12.88 -5.08
CA SER A 137 12.10 -12.58 -5.89
C SER A 137 10.91 -13.52 -5.59
N GLY A 138 9.73 -13.22 -6.14
CA GLY A 138 8.61 -14.19 -6.19
C GLY A 138 7.57 -14.14 -5.06
N THR A 139 7.46 -13.03 -4.31
CA THR A 139 6.29 -12.81 -3.42
C THR A 139 5.16 -12.11 -4.18
N THR A 140 3.92 -12.58 -4.01
CA THR A 140 2.72 -11.90 -4.52
C THR A 140 2.24 -10.77 -3.61
N ASN A 141 2.77 -10.70 -2.39
CA ASN A 141 2.48 -9.64 -1.43
C ASN A 141 3.43 -8.46 -1.63
N PHE A 142 2.90 -7.30 -2.02
CA PHE A 142 3.69 -6.11 -2.33
C PHE A 142 4.37 -5.52 -1.10
N TYR A 143 3.72 -5.52 0.08
CA TYR A 143 4.36 -5.08 1.32
C TYR A 143 5.62 -5.90 1.62
N LEU A 144 5.55 -7.23 1.52
CA LEU A 144 6.73 -8.09 1.69
C LEU A 144 7.79 -7.85 0.61
N LEU A 145 7.38 -7.55 -0.63
CA LEU A 145 8.32 -7.22 -1.70
C LEU A 145 9.16 -5.97 -1.39
N LEU A 146 8.52 -4.93 -0.85
CA LEU A 146 9.22 -3.71 -0.40
C LEU A 146 10.20 -3.99 0.74
N HIS A 147 9.82 -4.86 1.68
CA HIS A 147 10.73 -5.28 2.75
C HIS A 147 11.96 -6.00 2.20
N LYS A 148 11.77 -6.96 1.29
CA LYS A 148 12.89 -7.67 0.64
C LYS A 148 13.82 -6.74 -0.13
N LEU A 149 13.28 -5.74 -0.84
CA LEU A 149 14.08 -4.69 -1.48
C LEU A 149 14.90 -3.93 -0.44
N THR A 150 14.25 -3.46 0.61
CA THR A 150 14.87 -2.64 1.66
C THR A 150 16.02 -3.43 2.29
N ASP A 151 15.78 -4.68 2.68
CA ASP A 151 16.79 -5.53 3.31
C ASP A 151 17.97 -5.80 2.35
N TYR A 152 17.70 -6.07 1.06
CA TYR A 152 18.75 -6.30 0.06
C TYR A 152 19.65 -5.06 -0.16
N VAL A 153 19.06 -3.86 -0.23
CA VAL A 153 19.83 -2.62 -0.38
C VAL A 153 20.67 -2.36 0.87
N GLU A 154 20.10 -2.54 2.06
CA GLU A 154 20.82 -2.37 3.34
C GLU A 154 22.02 -3.32 3.43
N GLU A 155 21.81 -4.61 3.17
CA GLU A 155 22.89 -5.59 3.14
C GLU A 155 23.97 -5.22 2.12
N SER A 156 23.60 -4.67 0.97
CA SER A 156 24.54 -4.30 -0.08
C SER A 156 25.38 -3.09 0.29
N ILE A 157 24.78 -2.09 0.95
CA ILE A 157 25.51 -0.95 1.54
C ILE A 157 26.52 -1.47 2.58
N MET A 158 26.07 -2.30 3.51
CA MET A 158 26.93 -2.82 4.60
C MET A 158 28.08 -3.69 4.10
N SER A 159 27.87 -4.43 3.01
CA SER A 159 28.87 -5.34 2.43
C SER A 159 29.68 -4.74 1.27
N GLY A 160 29.40 -3.48 0.89
CA GLY A 160 30.04 -2.84 -0.27
C GLY A 160 29.74 -3.53 -1.61
N ARG A 161 28.60 -4.25 -1.71
CA ARG A 161 28.23 -4.99 -2.93
C ARG A 161 27.64 -4.06 -3.99
N PRO A 162 28.24 -3.95 -5.19
CA PRO A 162 27.81 -3.01 -6.23
C PRO A 162 26.40 -3.31 -6.75
N GLU A 163 25.91 -4.54 -6.66
CA GLU A 163 24.64 -4.98 -7.23
C GLU A 163 23.41 -4.37 -6.53
N GLY A 164 23.55 -3.96 -5.26
CA GLY A 164 22.49 -3.30 -4.50
C GLY A 164 22.70 -1.80 -4.28
N VAL A 165 23.74 -1.20 -4.86
CA VAL A 165 24.05 0.23 -4.76
C VAL A 165 24.19 0.88 -6.15
N GLY A 166 24.40 2.20 -6.20
CA GLY A 166 24.56 2.96 -7.44
C GLY A 166 23.25 3.46 -8.06
N ARG A 167 23.33 3.98 -9.30
CA ARG A 167 22.25 4.76 -9.94
C ARG A 167 20.92 4.02 -10.03
N LYS A 168 20.94 2.73 -10.43
CA LYS A 168 19.71 1.92 -10.54
C LYS A 168 19.04 1.70 -9.19
N ALA A 169 19.85 1.40 -8.16
CA ALA A 169 19.36 1.26 -6.79
C ALA A 169 18.74 2.58 -6.30
N LEU A 170 19.45 3.71 -6.48
CA LEU A 170 18.99 5.04 -6.09
C LEU A 170 17.64 5.42 -6.75
N GLN A 171 17.50 5.17 -8.06
CA GLN A 171 16.24 5.40 -8.78
C GLN A 171 15.10 4.51 -8.26
N LEU A 172 15.40 3.28 -7.84
CA LEU A 172 14.40 2.34 -7.34
C LEU A 172 13.95 2.68 -5.92
N ILE A 173 14.89 2.98 -5.01
CA ILE A 173 14.57 3.40 -3.64
C ILE A 173 13.91 4.78 -3.63
N GLY A 174 14.28 5.69 -4.53
CA GLY A 174 13.59 6.98 -4.72
C GLY A 174 12.13 6.79 -5.14
N ALA A 175 11.87 5.96 -6.14
CA ALA A 175 10.48 5.64 -6.53
C ALA A 175 9.69 4.92 -5.43
N THR A 176 10.38 4.10 -4.62
CA THR A 176 9.81 3.46 -3.43
C THR A 176 9.44 4.51 -2.37
N ARG A 177 10.30 5.50 -2.13
CA ARG A 177 10.02 6.63 -1.25
C ARG A 177 8.78 7.38 -1.71
N ASP A 178 8.67 7.71 -2.99
CA ASP A 178 7.50 8.43 -3.52
C ASP A 178 6.19 7.66 -3.31
N TYR A 179 6.22 6.33 -3.45
CA TYR A 179 5.08 5.50 -3.09
C TYR A 179 4.78 5.56 -1.59
N LEU A 180 5.79 5.43 -0.73
CA LEU A 180 5.61 5.45 0.71
C LEU A 180 5.13 6.82 1.23
N VAL A 181 5.54 7.92 0.59
CA VAL A 181 5.01 9.27 0.87
C VAL A 181 3.52 9.33 0.55
N LEU A 182 3.09 8.87 -0.63
CA LEU A 182 1.67 8.78 -0.98
C LEU A 182 0.88 7.94 0.05
N ILE A 183 1.45 6.81 0.50
CA ILE A 183 0.83 5.96 1.52
C ILE A 183 0.75 6.68 2.86
N ASN A 184 1.82 7.36 3.27
CA ASN A 184 1.87 8.11 4.51
C ASN A 184 0.85 9.24 4.56
N GLU A 185 0.72 10.00 3.47
CA GLU A 185 -0.19 11.14 3.38
C GLU A 185 -1.65 10.68 3.38
N HIS A 186 -1.98 9.67 2.57
CA HIS A 186 -3.39 9.37 2.28
C HIS A 186 -3.90 8.08 2.89
N PHE A 187 -3.08 7.16 3.39
CA PHE A 187 -3.61 5.84 3.80
C PHE A 187 -3.28 5.48 5.23
N ARG A 188 -1.99 5.36 5.56
CA ARG A 188 -1.49 5.01 6.89
C ARG A 188 -0.02 5.33 7.00
N SER A 189 0.49 5.45 8.22
CA SER A 189 1.94 5.60 8.43
C SER A 189 2.67 4.29 8.07
N PRO A 190 3.57 4.29 7.06
CA PRO A 190 4.32 3.10 6.68
C PRO A 190 5.57 2.92 7.54
N SER A 191 5.89 1.68 7.90
CA SER A 191 7.09 1.36 8.71
C SER A 191 8.41 1.53 7.96
N LEU A 192 8.39 1.51 6.62
CA LEU A 192 9.60 1.53 5.79
C LEU A 192 10.11 2.93 5.46
N LEU A 193 9.31 3.98 5.62
CA LEU A 193 9.67 5.32 5.10
C LEU A 193 10.96 5.86 5.73
N GLY A 194 11.14 5.66 7.05
CA GLY A 194 12.39 6.05 7.73
C GLY A 194 13.61 5.32 7.17
N ARG A 195 13.53 3.99 7.04
CA ARG A 195 14.61 3.15 6.49
C ARG A 195 14.98 3.56 5.07
N ILE A 196 13.99 3.80 4.21
CA ILE A 196 14.20 4.21 2.81
C ILE A 196 14.90 5.57 2.73
N ASN A 197 14.53 6.54 3.58
CA ASN A 197 15.22 7.83 3.61
C ASN A 197 16.72 7.66 3.95
N THR A 198 17.05 6.90 4.99
CA THR A 198 18.45 6.61 5.35
C THR A 198 19.22 5.91 4.23
N GLN A 199 18.57 5.00 3.50
CA GLN A 199 19.20 4.33 2.35
C GLN A 199 19.50 5.28 1.20
N ILE A 200 18.62 6.25 0.91
CA ILE A 200 18.86 7.25 -0.15
C ILE A 200 20.13 8.04 0.15
N ASP A 201 20.29 8.49 1.40
CA ASP A 201 21.47 9.25 1.82
C ASP A 201 22.76 8.39 1.70
N SER A 202 22.67 7.12 2.11
CA SER A 202 23.80 6.18 2.08
C SER A 202 24.19 5.74 0.66
N VAL A 203 23.22 5.49 -0.22
CA VAL A 203 23.50 5.11 -1.62
C VAL A 203 24.00 6.32 -2.41
N GLY A 204 23.48 7.52 -2.12
CA GLY A 204 23.95 8.75 -2.75
C GLY A 204 25.43 9.02 -2.50
N THR A 205 25.91 8.75 -1.28
CA THR A 205 27.33 8.91 -0.90
C THR A 205 28.21 7.79 -1.47
N ALA A 206 27.72 6.57 -1.57
CA ALA A 206 28.46 5.40 -2.09
C ALA A 206 28.56 5.32 -3.63
N SER A 207 27.87 6.19 -4.39
CA SER A 207 27.91 6.16 -5.86
C SER A 207 29.26 6.67 -6.38
N PRO A 208 29.95 5.97 -7.31
CA PRO A 208 31.31 6.33 -7.74
C PRO A 208 31.46 7.72 -8.42
N GLU A 209 30.36 8.40 -8.76
CA GLU A 209 30.38 9.80 -9.22
C GLU A 209 30.65 10.81 -8.07
N SER A 210 30.55 10.41 -6.80
CA SER A 210 30.92 11.26 -5.65
C SER A 210 32.41 11.17 -5.29
N LEU A 211 33.13 10.16 -5.81
CA LEU A 211 34.56 9.91 -5.55
C LEU A 211 35.49 10.51 -6.62
N SER A 212 34.95 11.17 -7.64
CA SER A 212 35.73 11.82 -8.71
C SER A 212 36.17 13.26 -8.41
N SER A 213 36.18 13.68 -7.14
CA SER A 213 36.57 15.06 -6.75
C SER A 213 37.86 15.14 -5.91
N GLU A 214 38.53 14.02 -5.60
CA GLU A 214 39.80 14.01 -4.83
C GLU A 214 40.99 13.45 -5.62
N VAL A 215 41.10 13.78 -6.89
CA VAL A 215 42.39 13.66 -7.62
C VAL A 215 42.59 14.93 -8.40
N LEU A 216 43.26 15.92 -7.81
CA LEU A 216 44.07 16.95 -8.50
C LEU A 216 44.71 17.94 -7.51
N ILE A 217 45.49 17.50 -6.52
CA ILE A 217 46.62 18.31 -5.98
C ILE A 217 47.76 17.35 -5.59
N PHE A 218 48.96 17.68 -6.05
CA PHE A 218 50.28 17.01 -5.92
C PHE A 218 50.66 16.04 -7.05
N GLY A 219 51.38 16.62 -8.01
CA GLY A 219 52.11 15.98 -9.10
C GLY A 219 52.69 17.05 -10.01
#